data_AF-A0A6A3CG44-F1
#
_entry.id   AF-A0A6A3CG44-F1
#
_cell.length_a   1.000
_cell.length_b   1.000
_cell.length_c   1.000
_cell.angle_alpha   90.00
_cell.angle_beta   90.00
_cell.angle_gamma   90.00
#
_symmetry.space_group_name_H-M   'P 1'
#
loop_
_entity.id
_entity.type
_entity.pdbx_description
1 polymer ?
#
loop_
_entity_poly.entity_id
_entity_poly.type
_entity_poly.pdbx_seq_one_letter_code
_entity_poly.pdbx_strand_id
1 'polypeptide(L)'
;MGVMSRRVVPVCGNLCFFCPSMRARSRQPVKRYKKLLAEIFPRNQDAEPNDRKIAKLCEYASRNPLRIPEITSNLEQRCFKDLRNENFGCVKAVLSIYRKLLSSCKEQMPLFASSLLGIIRILLEQTRQDEMRILGCNALVDFINCQMDGTHMFQLEGLIPKLCQLAEEDGDDNRALCLRSAGLQVLASMVCFMGEHSHISMDFDSIISVTLENYMDFQMSSANGSKVGENGLSVPDINEKALSVPNLLINSEFDPTA
;
A
#
# COMPACT_ATOMS: atom_id res chain seq x y z
N MET A 1 38.36 24.97 36.89
CA MET A 1 38.82 24.73 35.51
C MET A 1 39.83 23.59 35.51
N GLY A 2 39.40 22.37 35.20
CA GLY A 2 40.28 21.20 35.09
C GLY A 2 40.32 20.72 33.64
N VAL A 3 41.47 20.87 32.98
CA VAL A 3 41.68 20.46 31.60
C VAL A 3 42.05 18.97 31.59
N MET A 4 41.12 18.09 31.21
CA MET A 4 41.46 16.68 31.01
C MET A 4 42.06 16.47 29.61
N SER A 5 43.30 15.99 29.61
CA SER A 5 44.12 15.69 28.42
C SER A 5 43.49 14.58 27.55
N ARG A 6 43.39 14.84 26.23
CA ARG A 6 42.75 13.96 25.21
C ARG A 6 43.53 12.68 24.86
N ARG A 7 44.43 12.19 25.72
CA ARG A 7 45.33 11.05 25.39
C ARG A 7 45.19 9.80 26.28
N VAL A 8 44.10 9.64 27.04
CA VAL A 8 43.89 8.42 27.87
C VAL A 8 42.56 7.71 27.58
N VAL A 9 42.06 7.78 26.34
CA VAL A 9 40.73 7.23 25.98
C VAL A 9 40.71 5.82 25.35
N PRO A 10 41.80 5.08 25.02
CA PRO A 10 41.60 3.79 24.35
C PRO A 10 41.51 2.54 25.26
N VAL A 11 41.66 2.62 26.60
CA VAL A 11 41.75 1.39 27.43
C VAL A 11 40.61 1.21 28.45
N CYS A 12 39.62 2.12 28.48
CA CYS A 12 38.49 2.03 29.43
C CYS A 12 37.16 1.55 28.80
N GLY A 13 37.19 1.01 27.57
CA GLY A 13 35.98 0.56 26.87
C GLY A 13 35.41 -0.77 27.36
N ASN A 14 36.23 -1.63 27.98
CA ASN A 14 35.88 -3.04 28.23
C ASN A 14 35.68 -3.43 29.70
N LEU A 15 36.02 -2.58 30.69
CA LEU A 15 36.09 -3.03 32.10
C LEU A 15 35.14 -2.35 33.10
N CYS A 16 34.28 -1.41 32.68
CA CYS A 16 33.37 -0.75 33.62
C CYS A 16 31.96 -1.37 33.58
N PHE A 17 31.70 -2.31 34.48
CA PHE A 17 30.37 -2.91 34.70
C PHE A 17 29.44 -2.00 35.54
N PHE A 18 30.01 -1.10 36.33
CA PHE A 18 29.29 -0.23 37.28
C PHE A 18 28.74 1.08 36.69
N CYS A 19 29.14 1.46 35.47
CA CYS A 19 28.60 2.63 34.77
C CYS A 19 28.13 2.26 33.35
N PRO A 20 26.93 1.65 33.21
CA PRO A 20 26.38 1.27 31.91
C PRO A 20 26.29 2.43 30.90
N SER A 21 26.16 3.67 31.37
CA SER A 21 26.06 4.91 30.58
C SER A 21 27.38 5.39 29.94
N MET A 22 28.51 4.78 30.29
CA MET A 22 29.84 5.15 29.78
C MET A 22 30.35 4.25 28.66
N ARG A 23 29.67 3.12 28.40
CA ARG A 23 30.05 2.17 27.34
C ARG A 23 29.93 2.87 25.98
N ALA A 24 30.88 2.66 25.07
CA ALA A 24 30.79 3.17 23.69
C ALA A 24 29.47 2.77 23.00
N ARG A 25 28.94 1.58 23.33
CA ARG A 25 27.61 1.10 22.89
C ARG A 25 26.42 1.83 23.51
N SER A 26 26.56 2.41 24.71
CA SER A 26 25.51 3.15 25.42
C SER A 26 25.40 4.62 24.97
N ARG A 27 26.46 5.17 24.35
CA ARG A 27 26.49 6.51 23.76
C ARG A 27 25.84 6.58 22.37
N GLN A 28 25.35 5.46 21.84
CA GLN A 28 24.46 5.47 20.69
C GLN A 28 23.03 5.66 21.21
N PRO A 29 22.43 6.86 21.10
CA PRO A 29 21.00 6.97 21.31
C PRO A 29 20.34 5.96 20.37
N VAL A 30 19.51 5.07 20.92
CA VAL A 30 18.50 4.39 20.10
C VAL A 30 17.77 5.52 19.39
N LYS A 31 18.07 5.69 18.08
CA LYS A 31 17.57 6.80 17.28
C LYS A 31 16.06 6.90 17.52
N ARG A 32 15.53 8.09 17.81
CA ARG A 32 14.15 8.30 18.30
C ARG A 32 13.10 7.47 17.56
N TYR A 33 13.25 7.32 16.24
CA TYR A 33 12.38 6.49 15.41
C TYR A 33 12.35 5.00 15.81
N LYS A 34 13.46 4.41 16.27
CA LYS A 34 13.51 3.00 16.71
C LYS A 34 12.63 2.76 17.93
N LYS A 35 12.57 3.74 18.85
CA LYS A 35 11.65 3.68 20.01
C LYS A 35 10.19 3.75 19.55
N LEU A 36 9.88 4.68 18.65
CA LEU A 36 8.54 4.83 18.08
C LEU A 36 8.09 3.55 17.33
N LEU A 37 8.98 2.95 16.53
CA LEU A 37 8.71 1.67 15.86
C LEU A 37 8.42 0.55 16.87
N ALA A 38 9.23 0.43 17.92
CA ALA A 38 9.05 -0.60 18.95
C ALA A 38 7.71 -0.48 19.70
N GLU A 39 7.13 0.72 19.78
CA GLU A 39 5.83 0.95 20.40
C GLU A 39 4.65 0.53 19.51
N ILE A 40 4.81 0.53 18.18
CA ILE A 40 3.72 0.27 17.21
C ILE A 40 3.45 -1.23 17.07
N PHE A 41 4.50 -2.04 16.95
CA PHE A 41 4.32 -3.45 16.63
C PHE A 41 3.69 -4.20 17.81
N PRO A 42 2.55 -4.87 17.60
CA PRO A 42 1.84 -5.53 18.67
C PRO A 42 2.61 -6.79 19.12
N ARG A 43 2.42 -7.17 20.39
CA ARG A 43 2.91 -8.47 20.90
C ARG A 43 1.98 -9.63 20.50
N ASN A 44 0.72 -9.32 20.19
CA ASN A 44 -0.32 -10.26 19.80
C ASN A 44 -0.70 -10.02 18.33
N GLN A 45 -0.84 -11.07 17.53
CA GLN A 45 -1.04 -10.93 16.08
C GLN A 45 -2.43 -10.38 15.68
N ASP A 46 -3.43 -10.58 16.53
CA ASP A 46 -4.82 -10.15 16.26
C ASP A 46 -5.11 -8.70 16.66
N ALA A 47 -4.14 -8.01 17.27
CA ALA A 47 -4.33 -6.63 17.69
C ALA A 47 -4.22 -5.67 16.50
N GLU A 48 -5.24 -4.83 16.31
CA GLU A 48 -5.22 -3.81 15.26
C GLU A 48 -4.04 -2.82 15.45
N PRO A 49 -3.46 -2.33 14.34
CA PRO A 49 -2.41 -1.33 14.39
C PRO A 49 -2.87 -0.06 15.13
N ASN A 50 -2.06 0.42 16.08
CA ASN A 50 -2.44 1.59 16.88
C ASN A 50 -2.21 2.90 16.10
N ASP A 51 -3.28 3.45 15.54
CA ASP A 51 -3.26 4.67 14.73
C ASP A 51 -2.58 5.86 15.40
N ARG A 52 -2.75 6.05 16.72
CA ARG A 52 -2.11 7.16 17.45
C ARG A 52 -0.58 7.03 17.45
N LYS A 53 -0.07 5.82 17.62
CA LYS A 53 1.37 5.55 17.60
C LYS A 53 1.94 5.66 16.19
N ILE A 54 1.21 5.17 15.19
CA ILE A 54 1.56 5.30 13.77
C ILE A 54 1.63 6.78 13.36
N ALA A 55 0.63 7.57 13.74
CA ALA A 55 0.61 9.01 13.47
C ALA A 55 1.83 9.72 14.08
N LYS A 56 2.23 9.36 15.30
CA LYS A 56 3.42 9.94 15.96
C LYS A 56 4.72 9.60 15.23
N LEU A 57 4.85 8.40 14.67
CA LEU A 57 6.00 8.04 13.83
C LEU A 57 6.01 8.84 12.53
N CYS A 58 4.86 8.98 11.86
CA CYS A 58 4.77 9.68 10.59
C CYS A 58 4.96 11.20 10.76
N GLU A 59 4.47 11.79 11.86
CA GLU A 59 4.75 13.18 12.22
C GLU A 59 6.24 13.40 12.51
N TYR A 60 6.90 12.43 13.16
CA TYR A 60 8.35 12.49 13.31
C TYR A 60 9.06 12.44 11.96
N ALA A 61 8.61 11.55 11.06
CA ALA A 61 9.20 11.37 9.73
C ALA A 61 9.05 12.63 8.85
N SER A 62 7.88 13.26 8.84
CA SER A 62 7.63 14.49 8.04
C SER A 62 8.52 15.65 8.50
N ARG A 63 8.78 15.76 9.80
CA ARG A 63 9.72 16.76 10.36
C ARG A 63 11.19 16.38 10.20
N ASN A 64 11.50 15.15 9.81
CA ASN A 64 12.87 14.64 9.67
C ASN A 64 13.05 13.81 8.38
N PRO A 65 12.90 14.40 7.18
CA PRO A 65 12.91 13.66 5.91
C PRO A 65 14.12 12.73 5.71
N LEU A 66 15.31 13.16 6.14
CA LEU A 66 16.55 12.37 6.05
C LEU A 66 16.52 11.05 6.85
N ARG A 67 15.53 10.87 7.74
CA ARG A 67 15.32 9.62 8.49
C ARG A 67 14.36 8.67 7.79
N ILE A 68 13.58 9.12 6.80
CA ILE A 68 12.60 8.31 6.09
C ILE A 68 13.25 7.05 5.49
N PRO A 69 14.37 7.10 4.75
CA PRO A 69 15.00 5.90 4.19
C PRO A 69 15.43 4.89 5.26
N GLU A 70 15.88 5.38 6.43
CA GLU A 70 16.29 4.51 7.53
C GLU A 70 15.07 3.85 8.21
N ILE A 71 13.97 4.58 8.33
CA ILE A 71 12.69 4.06 8.86
C ILE A 71 12.14 2.99 7.92
N THR A 72 12.02 3.30 6.63
CA THR A 72 11.40 2.40 5.63
C THR A 72 12.23 1.16 5.39
N SER A 73 13.57 1.26 5.37
CA SER A 73 14.44 0.09 5.34
C SER A 73 14.22 -0.86 6.52
N ASN A 74 13.98 -0.34 7.74
CA ASN A 74 13.64 -1.18 8.89
C ASN A 74 12.25 -1.81 8.76
N LEU A 75 11.28 -1.09 8.20
CA LEU A 75 9.92 -1.59 7.96
C LEU A 75 9.90 -2.70 6.91
N GLU A 76 10.62 -2.53 5.81
CA GLU A 76 10.75 -3.50 4.73
C GLU A 76 11.42 -4.79 5.20
N GLN A 77 12.58 -4.69 5.86
CA GLN A 77 13.27 -5.84 6.45
C GLN A 77 12.37 -6.60 7.43
N ARG A 78 11.61 -5.85 8.25
CA ARG A 78 10.65 -6.43 9.18
C ARG A 78 9.52 -7.12 8.44
N CYS A 79 8.92 -6.48 7.43
CA CYS A 79 7.82 -7.03 6.65
C CYS A 79 8.21 -8.36 6.02
N PHE A 80 9.37 -8.43 5.36
CA PHE A 80 9.84 -9.69 4.75
C PHE A 80 10.10 -10.78 5.78
N LYS A 81 10.67 -10.42 6.93
CA LYS A 81 10.87 -11.37 8.02
C LYS A 81 9.55 -11.89 8.58
N ASP A 82 8.63 -10.99 8.91
CA ASP A 82 7.36 -11.34 9.55
C ASP A 82 6.42 -12.07 8.57
N LEU A 83 6.48 -11.78 7.26
CA LEU A 83 5.74 -12.53 6.24
C LEU A 83 6.20 -13.99 6.15
N ARG A 84 7.53 -14.24 6.18
CA ARG A 84 8.08 -15.61 6.21
C ARG A 84 7.72 -16.39 7.47
N ASN A 85 7.51 -15.68 8.58
CA ASN A 85 7.13 -16.29 9.86
C ASN A 85 5.60 -16.33 10.05
N GLU A 86 4.82 -16.00 9.01
CA GLU A 86 3.35 -15.94 9.05
C GLU A 86 2.80 -15.02 10.16
N ASN A 87 3.56 -13.99 10.54
CA ASN A 87 3.16 -12.98 11.50
C ASN A 87 2.43 -11.82 10.80
N PHE A 88 1.21 -12.09 10.38
CA PHE A 88 0.43 -11.18 9.53
C PHE A 88 -0.01 -9.89 10.25
N GLY A 89 -0.15 -9.92 11.58
CA GLY A 89 -0.42 -8.72 12.38
C GLY A 89 0.67 -7.65 12.23
N CYS A 90 1.94 -8.07 12.18
CA CYS A 90 3.06 -7.16 11.88
C CYS A 90 3.00 -6.61 10.46
N VAL A 91 2.64 -7.44 9.47
CA VAL A 91 2.51 -7.01 8.06
C VAL A 91 1.42 -5.94 7.92
N LYS A 92 0.25 -6.14 8.53
CA LYS A 92 -0.84 -5.16 8.60
C LYS A 92 -0.40 -3.84 9.24
N ALA A 93 0.39 -3.91 10.31
CA ALA A 93 0.96 -2.72 10.95
C ALA A 93 1.96 -1.99 10.05
N VAL A 94 2.82 -2.70 9.32
CA VAL A 94 3.75 -2.10 8.35
C VAL A 94 2.98 -1.35 7.26
N LEU A 95 1.97 -1.99 6.64
CA LEU A 95 1.16 -1.36 5.60
C LEU A 95 0.41 -0.13 6.11
N SER A 96 -0.11 -0.18 7.34
CA SER A 96 -0.75 0.97 7.97
C SER A 96 0.21 2.16 8.16
N ILE A 97 1.49 1.89 8.46
CA ILE A 97 2.52 2.92 8.51
C ILE A 97 2.78 3.52 7.12
N TYR A 98 2.93 2.70 6.09
CA TYR A 98 3.14 3.20 4.72
C TYR A 98 1.96 4.04 4.22
N ARG A 99 0.72 3.58 4.44
CA ARG A 99 -0.49 4.36 4.13
C ARG A 99 -0.47 5.73 4.81
N LYS A 100 -0.07 5.77 6.09
CA LYS A 100 0.05 7.06 6.80
C LYS A 100 1.19 7.92 6.25
N LEU A 101 2.33 7.33 5.88
CA LEU A 101 3.44 8.04 5.23
C LEU A 101 3.01 8.64 3.89
N LEU A 102 2.26 7.92 3.05
CA LEU A 102 1.71 8.45 1.80
C LEU A 102 0.88 9.73 2.05
N SER A 103 0.00 9.71 3.06
CA SER A 103 -0.81 10.90 3.38
C SER A 103 -0.02 12.06 4.03
N SER A 104 1.02 11.76 4.82
CA SER A 104 1.70 12.74 5.70
C SER A 104 3.02 13.28 5.14
N CYS A 105 3.61 12.59 4.16
CA CYS A 105 4.94 12.84 3.60
C CYS A 105 4.90 12.83 2.06
N LYS A 106 3.84 13.38 1.45
CA LYS A 106 3.61 13.36 -0.02
C LYS A 106 4.82 13.84 -0.82
N GLU A 107 5.35 15.01 -0.47
CA GLU A 107 6.55 15.61 -1.10
C GLU A 107 7.83 14.76 -0.93
N GLN A 108 7.84 13.84 0.04
CA GLN A 108 8.97 12.95 0.32
C GLN A 108 8.73 11.53 -0.20
N MET A 109 7.66 11.27 -0.97
CA MET A 109 7.35 9.96 -1.54
C MET A 109 8.54 9.28 -2.24
N PRO A 110 9.39 9.99 -3.01
CA PRO A 110 10.56 9.37 -3.63
C PRO A 110 11.54 8.70 -2.64
N LEU A 111 11.53 9.10 -1.36
CA LEU A 111 12.39 8.50 -0.33
C LEU A 111 11.92 7.12 0.15
N PHE A 112 10.69 6.71 -0.19
CA PHE A 112 10.11 5.46 0.30
C PHE A 112 9.28 4.68 -0.73
N ALA A 113 9.02 5.24 -1.91
CA ALA A 113 8.22 4.60 -2.97
C ALA A 113 8.74 3.20 -3.35
N SER A 114 10.05 3.07 -3.58
CA SER A 114 10.66 1.78 -3.94
C SER A 114 10.46 0.71 -2.87
N SER A 115 10.58 1.09 -1.61
CA SER A 115 10.40 0.20 -0.45
C SER A 115 8.93 -0.26 -0.34
N LEU A 116 7.97 0.65 -0.53
CA LEU A 116 6.55 0.30 -0.54
C LEU A 116 6.19 -0.60 -1.73
N LEU A 117 6.62 -0.26 -2.95
CA LEU A 117 6.38 -1.06 -4.14
C LEU A 117 7.02 -2.46 -4.03
N GLY A 118 8.19 -2.58 -3.39
CA GLY A 118 8.82 -3.87 -3.10
C GLY A 118 7.97 -4.74 -2.16
N ILE A 119 7.39 -4.14 -1.11
CA ILE A 119 6.46 -4.83 -0.21
C ILE A 119 5.20 -5.26 -0.96
N ILE A 120 4.59 -4.36 -1.74
CA ILE A 120 3.39 -4.66 -2.54
C ILE A 120 3.64 -5.86 -3.46
N ARG A 121 4.75 -5.88 -4.21
CA ARG A 121 5.11 -7.00 -5.10
C ARG A 121 5.11 -8.34 -4.36
N ILE A 122 5.79 -8.40 -3.22
CA ILE A 122 5.90 -9.64 -2.45
C ILE A 122 4.56 -10.07 -1.85
N LEU A 123 3.68 -9.12 -1.50
CA LEU A 123 2.33 -9.42 -1.02
C LEU A 123 1.46 -10.01 -2.12
N LEU A 124 1.51 -9.46 -3.34
CA LEU A 124 0.76 -9.97 -4.49
C LEU A 124 1.21 -11.40 -4.89
N GLU A 125 2.45 -11.79 -4.55
CA GLU A 125 2.99 -13.13 -4.77
C GLU A 125 2.55 -14.18 -3.72
N GLN A 126 1.83 -13.79 -2.65
CA GLN A 126 1.42 -14.71 -1.58
C GLN A 126 0.20 -15.58 -1.96
N THR A 127 0.39 -16.54 -2.88
CA THR A 127 -0.68 -17.41 -3.41
C THR A 127 -1.43 -18.22 -2.36
N ARG A 128 -0.83 -18.49 -1.20
CA ARG A 128 -1.44 -19.25 -0.09
C ARG A 128 -2.20 -18.38 0.92
N GLN A 129 -2.10 -17.06 0.80
CA GLN A 129 -2.61 -16.11 1.80
C GLN A 129 -3.34 -14.96 1.09
N ASP A 130 -4.61 -15.19 0.77
CA ASP A 130 -5.43 -14.27 -0.04
C ASP A 130 -5.60 -12.91 0.62
N GLU A 131 -5.70 -12.90 1.96
CA GLU A 131 -5.73 -11.64 2.71
C GLU A 131 -4.48 -10.78 2.44
N MET A 132 -3.30 -11.39 2.31
CA MET A 132 -2.07 -10.65 1.98
C MET A 132 -2.10 -10.10 0.56
N ARG A 133 -2.63 -10.86 -0.41
CA ARG A 133 -2.81 -10.41 -1.79
C ARG A 133 -3.77 -9.21 -1.85
N ILE A 134 -4.91 -9.29 -1.17
CA ILE A 134 -5.90 -8.19 -1.07
C ILE A 134 -5.30 -6.95 -0.41
N LEU A 135 -4.54 -7.12 0.68
CA LEU A 135 -3.83 -6.01 1.33
C LEU A 135 -2.79 -5.36 0.41
N GLY A 136 -2.10 -6.16 -0.42
CA GLY A 136 -1.20 -5.67 -1.47
C GLY A 136 -1.93 -4.81 -2.50
N CYS A 137 -3.10 -5.26 -2.98
CA CYS A 137 -3.96 -4.48 -3.88
C CYS A 137 -4.40 -3.16 -3.25
N ASN A 138 -4.91 -3.18 -2.02
CA ASN A 138 -5.36 -1.97 -1.32
C ASN A 138 -4.22 -0.96 -1.13
N ALA A 139 -3.03 -1.42 -0.75
CA ALA A 139 -1.85 -0.56 -0.61
C ALA A 139 -1.39 0.02 -1.96
N LEU A 140 -1.59 -0.72 -3.06
CA LEU A 140 -1.28 -0.26 -4.40
C LEU A 140 -2.27 0.80 -4.90
N VAL A 141 -3.57 0.64 -4.61
CA VAL A 141 -4.58 1.69 -4.84
C VAL A 141 -4.21 2.97 -4.10
N ASP A 142 -3.87 2.86 -2.80
CA ASP A 142 -3.42 4.01 -2.00
C ASP A 142 -2.19 4.69 -2.61
N PHE A 143 -1.24 3.90 -3.13
CA PHE A 143 -0.03 4.41 -3.77
C PHE A 143 -0.33 5.13 -5.09
N ILE A 144 -1.14 4.53 -5.97
CA ILE A 144 -1.53 5.10 -7.27
C ILE A 144 -2.27 6.43 -7.05
N ASN A 145 -3.24 6.45 -6.14
CA ASN A 145 -4.03 7.66 -5.84
C ASN A 145 -3.21 8.79 -5.17
N CYS A 146 -1.97 8.52 -4.75
CA CYS A 146 -1.06 9.51 -4.19
C CYS A 146 0.00 10.00 -5.18
N GLN A 147 -0.01 9.52 -6.43
CA GLN A 147 0.92 10.00 -7.45
C GLN A 147 0.61 11.45 -7.83
N MET A 148 1.66 12.26 -7.94
CA MET A 148 1.56 13.65 -8.41
C MET A 148 1.97 13.79 -9.88
N ASP A 149 2.71 12.81 -10.39
CA ASP A 149 3.26 12.77 -11.73
C ASP A 149 3.47 11.31 -12.18
N GLY A 150 3.86 11.13 -13.45
CA GLY A 150 4.11 9.83 -14.05
C GLY A 150 5.42 9.14 -13.63
N THR A 151 6.14 9.61 -12.59
CA THR A 151 7.47 9.08 -12.23
C THR A 151 7.49 7.56 -12.03
N HIS A 152 6.41 7.01 -11.47
CA HIS A 152 6.33 5.57 -11.16
C HIS A 152 5.56 4.76 -12.20
N MET A 153 5.15 5.35 -13.33
CA MET A 153 4.33 4.71 -14.37
C MET A 153 4.91 3.36 -14.81
N PHE A 154 6.16 3.33 -15.27
CA PHE A 154 6.82 2.09 -15.71
C PHE A 154 6.85 0.99 -14.63
N GLN A 155 7.03 1.37 -13.35
CA GLN A 155 7.03 0.40 -12.26
C GLN A 155 5.64 -0.18 -12.00
N LEU A 156 4.60 0.66 -12.11
CA LEU A 156 3.20 0.27 -11.97
C LEU A 156 2.73 -0.60 -13.13
N GLU A 157 3.16 -0.29 -14.35
CA GLU A 157 2.87 -1.10 -15.53
C GLU A 157 3.40 -2.52 -15.42
N GLY A 158 4.62 -2.68 -14.88
CA GLY A 158 5.17 -4.01 -14.61
C GLY A 158 4.38 -4.84 -13.58
N LEU A 159 3.29 -4.32 -13.00
CA LEU A 159 2.35 -5.07 -12.15
C LEU A 159 1.07 -5.47 -12.90
N ILE A 160 0.74 -4.87 -14.05
CA ILE A 160 -0.51 -5.12 -14.78
C ILE A 160 -0.74 -6.61 -15.03
N PRO A 161 0.21 -7.40 -15.55
CA PRO A 161 -0.02 -8.83 -15.78
C PRO A 161 -0.44 -9.59 -14.52
N LYS A 162 0.15 -9.23 -13.37
CA LYS A 162 -0.18 -9.86 -12.09
C LYS A 162 -1.57 -9.45 -11.60
N LEU A 163 -1.99 -8.21 -11.86
CA LEU A 163 -3.30 -7.69 -11.48
C LEU A 163 -4.41 -8.29 -12.33
N CYS A 164 -4.19 -8.46 -13.64
CA CYS A 164 -5.09 -9.20 -14.52
C CYS A 164 -5.28 -10.63 -14.00
N GLN A 165 -4.19 -11.33 -13.67
CA GLN A 165 -4.28 -12.68 -13.09
C GLN A 165 -5.12 -12.73 -11.79
N LEU A 166 -5.05 -11.72 -10.93
CA LEU A 166 -5.88 -11.67 -9.72
C LEU A 166 -7.35 -11.40 -10.04
N ALA A 167 -7.61 -10.59 -11.07
CA ALA A 167 -8.94 -10.31 -11.57
C ALA A 167 -9.56 -11.50 -12.34
N GLU A 168 -8.76 -12.51 -12.69
CA GLU A 168 -9.19 -13.78 -13.28
C GLU A 168 -9.16 -14.96 -12.27
N GLU A 169 -9.12 -14.70 -10.95
CA GLU A 169 -9.03 -15.79 -9.97
C GLU A 169 -10.22 -16.77 -10.09
N ASP A 170 -9.88 -18.04 -10.30
CA ASP A 170 -10.84 -19.14 -10.47
C ASP A 170 -11.71 -19.40 -9.24
N GLY A 171 -12.96 -19.77 -9.51
CA GLY A 171 -13.93 -20.20 -8.50
C GLY A 171 -15.04 -19.19 -8.28
N ASP A 172 -16.19 -19.69 -7.84
CA ASP A 172 -17.41 -18.90 -7.58
C ASP A 172 -17.65 -18.69 -6.07
N ASP A 173 -16.61 -18.84 -5.26
CA ASP A 173 -16.68 -18.60 -3.83
C ASP A 173 -16.41 -17.12 -3.49
N ASN A 174 -16.85 -16.69 -2.30
CA ASN A 174 -16.61 -15.32 -1.82
C ASN A 174 -15.12 -14.95 -1.83
N ARG A 175 -14.23 -15.93 -1.64
CA ARG A 175 -12.78 -15.75 -1.65
C ARG A 175 -12.29 -15.31 -3.03
N ALA A 176 -12.65 -16.04 -4.08
CA ALA A 176 -12.32 -15.69 -5.46
C ALA A 176 -12.93 -14.33 -5.83
N LEU A 177 -14.19 -14.07 -5.47
CA LEU A 177 -14.83 -12.77 -5.70
C LEU A 177 -14.08 -11.60 -5.03
N CYS A 178 -13.61 -11.78 -3.79
CA CYS A 178 -12.82 -10.75 -3.10
C CYS A 178 -11.47 -10.48 -3.79
N LEU A 179 -10.79 -11.51 -4.28
CA LEU A 179 -9.54 -11.35 -5.03
C LEU A 179 -9.78 -10.67 -6.38
N ARG A 180 -10.82 -11.10 -7.11
CA ARG A 180 -11.19 -10.51 -8.40
C ARG A 180 -11.52 -9.04 -8.24
N SER A 181 -12.34 -8.71 -7.25
CA SER A 181 -12.69 -7.33 -6.90
C SER A 181 -11.46 -6.49 -6.54
N ALA A 182 -10.54 -7.02 -5.73
CA ALA A 182 -9.31 -6.30 -5.35
C ALA A 182 -8.39 -6.05 -6.56
N GLY A 183 -8.24 -7.03 -7.46
CA GLY A 183 -7.49 -6.88 -8.71
C GLY A 183 -8.11 -5.81 -9.61
N LEU A 184 -9.42 -5.90 -9.85
CA LEU A 184 -10.17 -4.94 -10.67
C LEU A 184 -10.12 -3.52 -10.11
N GLN A 185 -10.14 -3.35 -8.78
CA GLN A 185 -10.03 -2.04 -8.15
C GLN A 185 -8.69 -1.37 -8.47
N VAL A 186 -7.59 -2.14 -8.42
CA VAL A 186 -6.27 -1.62 -8.81
C VAL A 186 -6.23 -1.30 -10.30
N LEU A 187 -6.77 -2.19 -11.15
CA LEU A 187 -6.82 -1.97 -12.59
C LEU A 187 -7.61 -0.70 -12.93
N ALA A 188 -8.74 -0.44 -12.27
CA ALA A 188 -9.50 0.79 -12.42
C ALA A 188 -8.66 2.02 -12.06
N SER A 189 -7.97 2.01 -10.91
CA SER A 189 -7.04 3.08 -10.53
C SER A 189 -5.91 3.26 -11.54
N MET A 190 -5.38 2.17 -12.10
CA MET A 190 -4.32 2.21 -13.11
C MET A 190 -4.81 2.84 -14.41
N VAL A 191 -6.03 2.54 -14.86
CA VAL A 191 -6.65 3.15 -16.05
C VAL A 191 -6.84 4.65 -15.87
N CYS A 192 -7.33 5.08 -14.70
CA CYS A 192 -7.44 6.51 -14.39
C CYS A 192 -6.07 7.20 -14.43
N PHE A 193 -5.06 6.62 -13.76
CA PHE A 193 -3.70 7.16 -13.71
C PHE A 193 -3.03 7.23 -15.10
N MET A 194 -3.23 6.20 -15.93
CA MET A 194 -2.81 6.20 -17.34
C MET A 194 -3.46 7.34 -18.12
N GLY A 195 -4.77 7.55 -17.95
CA GLY A 195 -5.52 8.64 -18.58
C GLY A 195 -5.04 10.03 -18.16
N GLU A 196 -4.80 10.25 -16.86
CA GLU A 196 -4.29 11.52 -16.32
C GLU A 196 -2.91 11.91 -16.89
N HIS A 197 -2.09 10.92 -17.24
CA HIS A 197 -0.75 11.12 -17.79
C HIS A 197 -0.64 10.88 -19.29
N SER A 198 -1.76 10.73 -20.01
CA SER A 198 -1.79 10.45 -21.46
C SER A 198 -0.89 9.28 -21.86
N HIS A 199 -0.84 8.25 -21.01
CA HIS A 199 -0.04 7.05 -21.20
C HIS A 199 -0.95 5.87 -21.46
N ILE A 200 -0.60 5.00 -22.42
CA ILE A 200 -1.34 3.76 -22.67
C ILE A 200 -0.36 2.60 -22.57
N SER A 201 -0.67 1.64 -21.69
CA SER A 201 0.16 0.46 -21.52
C SER A 201 0.06 -0.49 -22.70
N MET A 202 1.14 -1.23 -22.97
CA MET A 202 1.12 -2.35 -23.91
C MET A 202 0.16 -3.46 -23.44
N ASP A 203 -0.07 -3.58 -22.13
CA ASP A 203 -0.97 -4.57 -21.54
C ASP A 203 -2.42 -4.07 -21.43
N PHE A 204 -2.76 -2.92 -22.02
CA PHE A 204 -4.09 -2.32 -21.90
C PHE A 204 -5.22 -3.24 -22.42
N ASP A 205 -4.99 -3.97 -23.50
CA ASP A 205 -5.96 -4.94 -24.04
C ASP A 205 -6.28 -6.07 -23.05
N SER A 206 -5.29 -6.46 -22.24
CA SER A 206 -5.49 -7.43 -21.16
C SER A 206 -6.41 -6.86 -20.09
N ILE A 207 -6.22 -5.59 -19.70
CA ILE A 207 -7.09 -4.91 -18.73
C ILE A 207 -8.54 -4.89 -19.23
N ILE A 208 -8.75 -4.54 -20.50
CA ILE A 208 -10.10 -4.53 -21.10
C ILE A 208 -10.72 -5.93 -21.05
N SER A 209 -9.98 -6.95 -21.48
CA SER A 209 -10.49 -8.34 -21.55
C SER A 209 -10.95 -8.81 -20.18
N VAL A 210 -10.09 -8.73 -19.15
CA VAL A 210 -10.42 -9.17 -17.79
C VAL A 210 -11.59 -8.38 -17.19
N THR A 211 -11.67 -7.08 -17.48
CA THR A 211 -12.79 -6.25 -17.01
C THR A 211 -14.13 -6.70 -17.61
N LEU A 212 -14.16 -7.01 -18.91
CA LEU A 212 -15.36 -7.46 -19.60
C LEU A 212 -15.80 -8.85 -19.16
N GLU A 213 -14.86 -9.78 -18.97
CA GLU A 213 -15.16 -11.13 -18.48
C GLU A 213 -15.85 -11.10 -17.11
N ASN A 214 -15.31 -10.30 -16.18
CA ASN A 214 -15.91 -10.12 -14.85
C ASN A 214 -17.30 -9.45 -14.89
N TYR A 215 -17.58 -8.62 -15.90
CA TYR A 215 -18.90 -8.02 -16.07
C TYR A 215 -19.94 -9.02 -16.61
N MET A 216 -19.52 -9.93 -17.50
CA MET A 216 -20.40 -10.94 -18.08
C MET A 216 -20.78 -12.05 -17.09
N ASP A 217 -19.83 -12.48 -16.25
CA ASP A 217 -20.09 -13.45 -15.17
C ASP A 217 -21.20 -12.97 -14.20
N PHE A 218 -21.23 -11.67 -13.90
CA PHE A 218 -22.26 -11.07 -13.08
C PHE A 218 -23.66 -11.13 -13.73
N GLN A 219 -23.74 -10.91 -15.05
CA GLN A 219 -25.03 -10.96 -15.76
C GLN A 219 -25.59 -12.39 -15.85
N MET A 220 -24.74 -13.39 -16.11
CA MET A 220 -25.19 -14.78 -16.23
C MET A 220 -25.61 -15.39 -14.88
N SER A 221 -24.96 -15.03 -13.78
CA SER A 221 -25.35 -15.46 -12.44
C SER A 221 -26.69 -14.85 -11.99
N SER A 222 -26.94 -13.57 -12.32
CA SER A 222 -28.23 -12.90 -12.06
C SER A 222 -29.40 -13.48 -12.87
N ALA A 223 -29.17 -13.84 -14.14
CA ALA A 223 -30.17 -14.46 -15.01
C ALA A 223 -30.54 -15.90 -14.60
N ASN A 224 -29.63 -16.62 -13.93
CA ASN A 224 -29.89 -17.98 -13.46
C ASN A 224 -30.58 -18.05 -12.08
N GLY A 225 -30.54 -16.97 -11.29
CA GLY A 225 -31.29 -16.83 -10.03
C GLY A 225 -32.77 -16.51 -10.20
N SER A 226 -33.21 -16.23 -11.43
CA SER A 226 -34.57 -15.77 -11.77
C SER A 226 -35.31 -16.77 -12.68
N LYS A 227 -35.26 -18.07 -12.36
CA LYS A 227 -36.15 -19.07 -12.95
C LYS A 227 -37.13 -19.65 -11.93
N VAL A 228 -38.17 -18.87 -11.63
CA VAL A 228 -39.52 -19.39 -11.35
C VAL A 228 -40.52 -18.49 -12.08
N GLY A 229 -41.25 -19.07 -13.04
CA GLY A 229 -42.49 -18.53 -13.58
C GLY A 229 -42.41 -17.91 -14.99
N GLU A 230 -42.79 -18.70 -16.00
CA GLU A 230 -43.15 -18.22 -17.35
C GLU A 230 -44.29 -17.18 -17.29
N ASN A 231 -44.11 -16.03 -17.94
CA ASN A 231 -44.93 -15.55 -19.06
C ASN A 231 -44.80 -14.03 -19.22
N GLY A 232 -44.61 -13.59 -20.47
CA GLY A 232 -44.88 -12.23 -20.90
C GLY A 232 -43.64 -11.38 -21.17
N LEU A 233 -43.45 -11.07 -22.45
CA LEU A 233 -42.64 -9.97 -22.93
C LEU A 233 -43.03 -8.68 -22.18
N SER A 234 -42.13 -8.14 -21.38
CA SER A 234 -42.18 -6.74 -20.96
C SER A 234 -40.78 -6.22 -20.70
N VAL A 235 -40.33 -5.32 -21.58
CA VAL A 235 -39.25 -4.37 -21.31
C VAL A 235 -39.63 -3.58 -20.05
N PRO A 236 -38.75 -3.42 -19.05
CA PRO A 236 -38.92 -2.37 -18.07
C PRO A 236 -37.99 -1.20 -18.38
N ASP A 237 -38.64 -0.04 -18.42
CA ASP A 237 -38.10 1.30 -18.50
C ASP A 237 -36.95 1.58 -17.52
N ILE A 238 -36.02 2.39 -18.02
CA ILE A 238 -35.05 3.14 -17.25
C ILE A 238 -35.84 4.10 -16.34
N ASN A 239 -35.78 3.87 -15.02
CA ASN A 239 -36.11 4.90 -14.04
C ASN A 239 -35.00 4.99 -12.98
N GLU A 240 -34.11 5.92 -13.28
CA GLU A 240 -33.36 6.80 -12.39
C GLU A 240 -33.79 6.79 -10.90
N LYS A 241 -32.93 6.26 -10.02
CA LYS A 241 -32.50 6.99 -8.81
C LYS A 241 -31.32 6.35 -8.05
N ALA A 242 -30.25 7.13 -8.02
CA ALA A 242 -29.32 7.35 -6.90
C ALA A 242 -28.30 6.24 -6.54
N LEU A 243 -27.23 6.18 -7.34
CA LEU A 243 -25.87 5.98 -6.81
C LEU A 243 -25.15 7.33 -6.94
N SER A 244 -24.99 8.00 -5.81
CA SER A 244 -24.28 9.26 -5.67
C SER A 244 -22.78 9.06 -5.95
N VAL A 245 -22.35 9.39 -7.16
CA VAL A 245 -20.93 9.61 -7.49
C VAL A 245 -20.59 11.07 -7.13
N PRO A 246 -19.47 11.37 -6.47
CA PRO A 246 -19.05 12.75 -6.26
C PRO A 246 -18.68 13.41 -7.60
N ASN A 247 -19.29 14.56 -7.88
CA ASN A 247 -19.02 15.38 -9.07
C ASN A 247 -17.52 15.72 -9.18
N LEU A 248 -16.84 15.17 -10.19
CA LEU A 248 -15.60 15.71 -10.72
C LEU A 248 -15.97 16.84 -11.69
N LEU A 249 -15.91 18.08 -11.19
CA LEU A 249 -15.93 19.28 -12.03
C LEU A 249 -14.62 19.35 -12.80
N ILE A 250 -14.64 18.90 -14.06
CA ILE A 250 -13.62 19.25 -15.06
C ILE A 250 -13.99 20.65 -15.55
N ASN A 251 -13.30 21.67 -15.04
CA ASN A 251 -13.36 23.01 -15.64
C ASN A 251 -12.53 22.98 -16.93
N SER A 252 -13.21 22.92 -18.08
CA SER A 252 -12.62 23.22 -19.37
C SER A 252 -12.84 24.69 -19.71
N GLU A 253 -11.85 25.53 -19.45
CA GLU A 253 -11.73 26.83 -20.14
C GLU A 253 -10.41 26.82 -20.92
N PHE A 254 -10.52 26.46 -22.21
CA PHE A 254 -9.58 26.86 -23.24
C PHE A 254 -10.22 28.04 -23.96
N ASP A 255 -9.67 29.23 -23.78
CA ASP A 255 -10.00 30.40 -24.57
C ASP A 255 -8.89 30.61 -25.62
N PRO A 256 -9.18 30.58 -26.93
CA PRO A 256 -8.17 30.78 -27.96
C PRO A 256 -8.24 32.22 -28.47
N THR A 257 -7.32 33.11 -28.09
CA THR A 257 -6.73 34.14 -28.98
C THR A 257 -5.76 35.08 -28.26
N ALA A 258 -4.73 35.48 -29.05
CA ALA A 258 -3.71 36.53 -28.85
C ALA A 258 -2.41 36.13 -28.14
#